data_AF-A0A9E3QS86-F1
#
_entry.id   AF-A0A9E3QS86-F1
#
_cell.length_a   1.000
_cell.length_b   1.000
_cell.length_c   1.000
_cell.angle_alpha   90.00
_cell.angle_beta   90.00
_cell.angle_gamma   90.00
#
_symmetry.space_group_name_H-M   'P 1'
#
loop_
_entity.id
_entity.type
_entity.pdbx_description
1 polymer ?
#
loop_
_entity_poly.entity_id
_entity_poly.type
_entity_poly.pdbx_seq_one_letter_code
_entity_poly.pdbx_strand_id
1 'polypeptide(L)'
;VLVLIGRGPLGAGMEEIYQITSALRHLPFGKHVAVLTDARFSGVSTGACIGHIGPEALAGGPIGRLRDGDLIRIVVDRVKLEGSVDLIGAEGIEFGAEQGTRLLAERPPHPELAPDPDLPDDTRLWAALQAVGGGTWGGCVYDPDAILATLEAGRRARWNGS
;
A
#
# COMPACT_ATOMS: atom_id res chain seq x y z
N VAL A 1 -11.01 -8.16 8.58
CA VAL A 1 -9.80 -7.30 8.43
C VAL A 1 -10.22 -6.08 7.63
N LEU A 2 -9.84 -4.88 8.04
CA LEU A 2 -10.06 -3.65 7.27
C LEU A 2 -8.79 -3.35 6.48
N VAL A 3 -8.93 -3.00 5.20
CA VAL A 3 -7.81 -2.67 4.33
C VAL A 3 -8.05 -1.27 3.77
N LEU A 4 -7.05 -0.41 3.88
CA LEU A 4 -7.07 0.97 3.36
C LEU A 4 -5.94 1.11 2.35
N ILE A 5 -6.31 1.24 1.08
CA ILE A 5 -5.39 1.34 -0.07
C ILE A 5 -5.43 2.74 -0.69
N GLY A 6 -4.38 3.10 -1.42
CA GLY A 6 -4.31 4.40 -2.10
C GLY A 6 -4.07 5.56 -1.12
N ARG A 7 -3.57 5.26 0.08
CA ARG A 7 -3.18 6.27 1.08
C ARG A 7 -1.66 6.39 1.23
N GLY A 8 -0.90 5.63 0.46
CA GLY A 8 0.55 5.75 0.32
C GLY A 8 1.00 7.06 -0.36
N PRO A 9 2.31 7.23 -0.63
CA PRO A 9 2.88 8.42 -1.23
C PRO A 9 2.19 8.89 -2.51
N LEU A 10 2.01 7.98 -3.49
CA LEU A 10 1.39 8.32 -4.78
C LEU A 10 -0.12 8.60 -4.66
N GLY A 11 -0.75 8.12 -3.58
CA GLY A 11 -2.18 8.24 -3.39
C GLY A 11 -2.59 9.53 -2.69
N ALA A 12 -2.11 9.70 -1.45
CA ALA A 12 -2.51 10.80 -0.58
C ALA A 12 -1.30 11.50 0.06
N GLY A 13 -0.08 11.25 -0.41
CA GLY A 13 1.12 11.78 0.22
C GLY A 13 1.49 11.09 1.54
N MET A 14 1.07 9.83 1.74
CA MET A 14 1.39 9.02 2.92
C MET A 14 0.83 9.62 4.23
N GLU A 15 -0.48 9.82 4.29
CA GLU A 15 -1.14 10.40 5.46
C GLU A 15 -1.13 9.51 6.70
N GLU A 16 -1.28 10.14 7.87
CA GLU A 16 -1.53 9.44 9.13
C GLU A 16 -3.01 9.07 9.26
N ILE A 17 -3.32 7.78 9.38
CA ILE A 17 -4.70 7.30 9.49
C ILE A 17 -5.20 7.32 10.96
N TYR A 18 -4.96 8.43 11.67
CA TYR A 18 -5.39 8.59 13.06
C TYR A 18 -6.90 8.52 13.22
N GLN A 19 -7.66 9.19 12.35
CA GLN A 19 -9.10 9.32 12.49
C GLN A 19 -9.82 7.96 12.44
N ILE A 20 -9.37 7.05 11.57
CA ILE A 20 -9.96 5.70 11.46
C ILE A 20 -9.59 4.84 12.68
N THR A 21 -8.33 4.88 13.10
CA THR A 21 -7.91 4.12 14.30
C THR A 21 -8.55 4.62 15.59
N SER A 22 -8.75 5.94 15.71
CA SER A 22 -9.50 6.56 16.80
C SER A 22 -10.96 6.14 16.80
N ALA A 23 -11.64 6.17 15.64
CA ALA A 23 -13.03 5.73 15.52
C ALA A 23 -13.20 4.25 15.92
N LEU A 24 -12.29 3.37 15.46
CA LEU A 24 -12.31 1.95 15.82
C LEU A 24 -12.12 1.73 17.32
N ARG A 25 -11.27 2.53 17.98
CA ARG A 25 -11.04 2.43 19.44
C ARG A 25 -12.31 2.63 20.27
N HIS A 26 -13.25 3.45 19.79
CA HIS A 26 -14.51 3.71 20.47
C HIS A 26 -15.57 2.64 20.22
N LEU A 27 -15.34 1.70 19.29
CA LEU A 27 -16.26 0.60 19.03
C LEU A 27 -15.93 -0.59 19.94
N PRO A 28 -16.94 -1.23 20.56
CA PRO A 28 -16.73 -2.35 21.48
C PRO A 28 -16.05 -3.56 20.84
N PHE A 29 -16.20 -3.72 19.51
CA PHE A 29 -15.55 -4.76 18.71
C PHE A 29 -14.28 -4.30 18.00
N GLY A 30 -13.91 -3.02 18.08
CA GLY A 30 -12.77 -2.46 17.32
C GLY A 30 -11.44 -3.14 17.65
N LYS A 31 -11.26 -3.61 18.88
CA LYS A 31 -10.10 -4.41 19.31
C LYS A 31 -9.94 -5.75 18.57
N HIS A 32 -10.99 -6.22 17.90
CA HIS A 32 -10.99 -7.45 17.10
C HIS A 32 -10.83 -7.19 15.60
N VAL A 33 -10.73 -5.93 15.19
CA VAL A 33 -10.53 -5.55 13.79
C VAL A 33 -9.05 -5.27 13.57
N ALA A 34 -8.41 -6.07 12.71
CA ALA A 34 -7.08 -5.75 12.21
C ALA A 34 -7.18 -4.74 11.05
N VAL A 35 -6.24 -3.79 10.98
CA VAL A 35 -6.18 -2.76 9.92
C VAL A 35 -4.88 -2.90 9.14
N LEU A 36 -4.99 -2.95 7.81
CA LEU A 36 -3.88 -3.00 6.87
C LEU A 36 -3.88 -1.73 6.02
N THR A 37 -2.72 -1.10 5.80
CA THR A 37 -2.62 0.06 4.91
C THR A 37 -1.24 0.26 4.29
N ASP A 38 -1.21 0.87 3.10
CA ASP A 38 0.00 1.40 2.48
C ASP A 38 0.44 2.78 3.03
N ALA A 39 -0.31 3.35 3.98
CA ALA A 39 0.03 4.60 4.68
C ALA A 39 0.65 4.36 6.07
N ARG A 40 0.66 5.41 6.91
CA ARG A 40 1.29 5.41 8.25
C ARG A 40 0.28 5.48 9.39
N PHE A 41 0.70 5.01 10.57
CA PHE A 41 -0.06 5.09 11.82
C PHE A 41 0.57 6.06 12.81
N SER A 42 -0.28 6.79 13.55
CA SER A 42 0.12 7.77 14.55
C SER A 42 0.10 7.16 15.97
N GLY A 43 0.95 6.17 16.28
CA GLY A 43 1.31 5.72 17.64
C GLY A 43 0.23 5.31 18.68
N VAL A 44 -1.07 5.48 18.42
CA VAL A 44 -2.19 5.34 19.38
C VAL A 44 -3.14 4.19 18.99
N SER A 45 -2.72 3.34 18.05
CA SER A 45 -3.54 2.25 17.53
C SER A 45 -3.78 1.15 18.58
N THR A 46 -5.04 0.77 18.79
CA THR A 46 -5.41 -0.38 19.64
C THR A 46 -5.81 -1.57 18.75
N GLY A 47 -4.98 -2.61 18.68
CA GLY A 47 -5.22 -3.81 17.85
C GLY A 47 -4.08 -4.10 16.87
N ALA A 48 -4.25 -5.12 16.01
CA ALA A 48 -3.26 -5.45 14.98
C ALA A 48 -3.35 -4.45 13.81
N CYS A 49 -2.49 -3.44 13.84
CA CYS A 49 -2.40 -2.41 12.79
C CYS A 49 -1.07 -2.55 12.05
N ILE A 50 -1.13 -2.87 10.76
CA ILE A 50 0.05 -3.06 9.89
C ILE A 50 0.01 -1.97 8.84
N GLY A 51 0.87 -0.98 9.02
CA GLY A 51 1.03 0.14 8.09
C GLY A 51 2.28 -0.09 7.28
N HIS A 52 2.59 0.84 6.38
CA HIS A 52 3.76 0.71 5.54
C HIS A 52 3.76 -0.65 4.81
N ILE A 53 2.65 -1.02 4.18
CA ILE A 53 2.62 -2.19 3.30
C ILE A 53 3.18 -1.78 1.94
N GLY A 54 4.20 -2.52 1.49
CA GLY A 54 5.01 -2.22 0.32
C GLY A 54 5.11 -3.37 -0.67
N PRO A 55 5.19 -3.10 -1.99
CA PRO A 55 4.96 -1.81 -2.65
C PRO A 55 3.55 -1.24 -2.39
N GLU A 56 3.37 0.09 -2.47
CA GLU A 56 2.04 0.69 -2.26
C GLU A 56 1.05 0.28 -3.37
N ALA A 57 -0.26 0.45 -3.13
CA ALA A 57 -1.28 0.02 -4.08
C ALA A 57 -1.11 0.66 -5.47
N LEU A 58 -0.87 1.99 -5.52
CA LEU A 58 -0.70 2.74 -6.77
C LEU A 58 0.63 2.46 -7.49
N ALA A 59 1.60 1.87 -6.79
CA ALA A 59 2.83 1.35 -7.39
C ALA A 59 2.68 -0.11 -7.89
N GLY A 60 1.45 -0.64 -7.91
CA GLY A 60 1.15 -1.99 -8.38
C GLY A 60 1.33 -3.09 -7.33
N GLY A 61 1.50 -2.71 -6.05
CA GLY A 61 1.69 -3.64 -4.95
C GLY A 61 0.50 -4.57 -4.72
N PRO A 62 0.71 -5.74 -4.09
CA PRO A 62 -0.34 -6.75 -3.90
C PRO A 62 -1.54 -6.25 -3.09
N ILE A 63 -1.33 -5.34 -2.13
CA ILE A 63 -2.41 -4.77 -1.31
C ILE A 63 -3.49 -4.08 -2.15
N GLY A 64 -3.09 -3.45 -3.26
CA GLY A 64 -4.00 -2.78 -4.20
C GLY A 64 -4.87 -3.72 -5.03
N ARG A 65 -4.74 -5.04 -4.85
CA ARG A 65 -5.45 -6.08 -5.63
C ARG A 65 -6.41 -6.92 -4.78
N LEU A 66 -6.47 -6.61 -3.48
CA LEU A 66 -7.42 -7.18 -2.55
C LEU A 66 -8.85 -6.78 -2.90
N ARG A 67 -9.80 -7.62 -2.51
CA ARG A 67 -11.24 -7.49 -2.77
C ARG A 67 -12.03 -7.69 -1.49
N ASP A 68 -13.21 -7.09 -1.44
CA ASP A 68 -14.17 -7.40 -0.39
C ASP A 68 -14.50 -8.89 -0.38
N GLY A 69 -14.52 -9.47 0.82
CA GLY A 69 -14.73 -10.91 1.01
C GLY A 69 -13.46 -11.78 0.91
N ASP A 70 -12.30 -11.20 0.58
CA ASP A 70 -11.02 -11.92 0.70
C ASP A 70 -10.72 -12.31 2.15
N LEU A 71 -10.21 -13.52 2.34
CA LEU A 71 -9.81 -14.04 3.64
C LEU A 71 -8.31 -13.79 3.87
N ILE A 72 -8.00 -13.00 4.89
CA ILE A 72 -6.64 -12.60 5.23
C ILE A 72 -6.19 -13.25 6.52
N ARG A 73 -5.01 -13.86 6.49
CA ARG A 73 -4.32 -14.38 7.67
C ARG A 73 -3.16 -13.47 8.05
N ILE A 74 -3.11 -13.07 9.31
CA ILE A 74 -2.01 -12.30 9.89
C ILE A 74 -1.34 -13.18 10.94
N VAL A 75 -0.05 -13.44 10.78
CA VAL A 75 0.76 -14.20 11.73
C VAL A 75 1.89 -13.30 12.24
N VAL A 76 2.10 -13.30 13.55
CA VAL A 76 3.23 -12.62 14.19
C VAL A 76 3.89 -13.61 15.15
N ASP A 77 5.06 -14.13 14.76
CA ASP A 77 5.89 -14.99 15.59
C ASP A 77 6.84 -14.13 16.44
N ARG A 78 6.53 -14.05 17.74
CA ARG A 78 7.29 -13.25 18.71
C ARG A 78 8.62 -13.89 19.14
N VAL A 79 8.84 -15.16 18.79
CA VAL A 79 10.08 -15.89 19.09
C VAL A 79 11.06 -15.73 17.93
N LYS A 80 10.59 -15.96 16.70
CA LYS A 80 11.41 -15.82 15.48
C LYS A 80 11.55 -14.39 15.00
N LEU A 81 10.72 -13.47 15.52
CA LEU A 81 10.63 -12.08 15.06
C LEU A 81 10.23 -11.99 13.58
N GLU A 82 9.36 -12.90 13.16
CA GLU A 82 8.84 -12.98 11.80
C GLU A 82 7.34 -12.67 11.79
N GLY A 83 6.85 -12.10 10.69
CA GLY A 83 5.43 -11.87 10.49
C GLY A 83 5.03 -12.05 9.03
N SER A 84 3.79 -12.49 8.81
CA SER A 84 3.22 -12.62 7.46
C SER A 84 1.80 -12.07 7.42
N VAL A 85 1.43 -11.56 6.24
CA VAL A 85 0.07 -11.18 5.88
C VAL A 85 -0.26 -11.88 4.57
N ASP A 86 -1.08 -12.91 4.65
CA ASP A 86 -1.34 -13.82 3.53
C ASP A 86 -2.81 -13.72 3.10
N LEU A 87 -3.05 -13.66 1.79
CA LEU A 87 -4.35 -13.99 1.22
C LEU A 87 -4.50 -15.53 1.24
N ILE A 88 -5.52 -16.02 1.93
CA ILE A 88 -5.77 -17.47 2.12
C ILE A 88 -7.20 -17.88 1.74
N GLY A 89 -7.93 -17.01 1.07
CA GLY A 89 -9.25 -17.35 0.56
C GLY A 89 -9.86 -16.20 -0.19
N ALA A 90 -10.76 -16.52 -1.11
CA ALA A 90 -11.53 -15.56 -1.89
C ALA A 90 -12.84 -16.20 -2.32
N GLU A 91 -13.89 -15.40 -2.49
CA GLU A 91 -15.20 -15.86 -2.97
C GLU A 91 -15.78 -17.03 -2.13
N GLY A 92 -15.49 -17.03 -0.82
CA GLY A 92 -15.93 -18.08 0.10
C GLY A 92 -15.14 -19.40 0.02
N ILE A 93 -14.09 -19.47 -0.80
CA ILE A 93 -13.21 -20.63 -0.91
C ILE A 93 -11.89 -20.35 -0.19
N GLU A 94 -11.53 -21.22 0.76
CA GLU A 94 -10.23 -21.18 1.42
C GLU A 94 -9.15 -21.90 0.60
N PHE A 95 -7.95 -21.33 0.60
CA PHE A 95 -6.78 -21.87 -0.07
C PHE A 95 -5.48 -21.50 0.68
N GLY A 96 -4.35 -22.05 0.23
CA GLY A 96 -3.04 -21.75 0.82
C GLY A 96 -2.47 -20.40 0.38
N ALA A 97 -1.56 -19.85 1.19
CA ALA A 97 -0.88 -18.56 0.91
C ALA A 97 -0.21 -18.51 -0.47
N GLU A 98 0.35 -19.64 -0.94
CA GLU A 98 0.98 -19.71 -2.27
C GLU A 98 -0.01 -19.46 -3.40
N GLN A 99 -1.23 -20.01 -3.30
CA GLN A 99 -2.30 -19.74 -4.25
C GLN A 99 -2.79 -18.29 -4.14
N GLY A 100 -2.85 -17.74 -2.92
CA GLY A 100 -3.14 -16.33 -2.70
C GLY A 100 -2.15 -15.39 -3.39
N THR A 101 -0.85 -15.69 -3.30
CA THR A 101 0.20 -14.92 -4.00
C THR A 101 0.01 -14.94 -5.52
N ARG A 102 -0.30 -16.11 -6.10
CA ARG A 102 -0.58 -16.24 -7.54
C ARG A 102 -1.82 -15.45 -7.94
N LEU A 103 -2.90 -15.58 -7.16
CA LEU A 103 -4.13 -14.86 -7.39
C LEU A 103 -3.93 -13.34 -7.34
N LEU A 104 -3.17 -12.83 -6.36
CA LEU A 104 -2.83 -11.42 -6.28
C LEU A 104 -1.99 -10.98 -7.49
N ALA A 105 -1.04 -11.79 -7.95
CA ALA A 105 -0.23 -11.43 -9.12
C ALA A 105 -1.07 -11.30 -10.41
N GLU A 106 -2.07 -12.16 -10.58
CA GLU A 106 -2.93 -12.20 -11.77
C GLU A 106 -4.08 -11.19 -11.74
N ARG A 107 -4.61 -10.87 -10.55
CA ARG A 107 -5.73 -9.94 -10.40
C ARG A 107 -5.36 -8.53 -10.87
N PRO A 108 -6.23 -7.81 -11.58
CA PRO A 108 -6.02 -6.40 -11.84
C PRO A 108 -6.07 -5.60 -10.53
N PRO A 109 -5.47 -4.39 -10.50
CA PRO A 109 -5.65 -3.45 -9.40
C PRO A 109 -7.13 -3.17 -9.08
N HIS A 110 -7.40 -2.68 -7.88
CA HIS A 110 -8.74 -2.33 -7.46
C HIS A 110 -9.35 -1.30 -8.44
N PRO A 111 -10.58 -1.48 -8.97
CA PRO A 111 -11.12 -0.59 -10.00
C PRO A 111 -11.35 0.83 -9.46
N GLU A 112 -11.53 0.96 -8.14
CA GLU A 112 -11.66 2.25 -7.46
C GLU A 112 -10.31 2.79 -6.95
N LEU A 113 -9.19 2.11 -7.22
CA LEU A 113 -7.89 2.61 -6.84
C LEU A 113 -7.53 3.81 -7.71
N ALA A 114 -7.48 4.98 -7.09
CA ALA A 114 -7.06 6.22 -7.72
C ALA A 114 -6.28 7.09 -6.72
N PRO A 115 -5.41 8.00 -7.20
CA PRO A 115 -4.88 9.08 -6.38
C PRO A 115 -6.00 9.98 -5.85
N ASP A 116 -5.73 10.64 -4.73
CA ASP A 116 -6.63 11.64 -4.17
C ASP A 116 -6.81 12.80 -5.17
N PRO A 117 -8.05 13.17 -5.55
CA PRO A 117 -8.29 14.22 -6.54
C PRO A 117 -7.78 15.58 -6.11
N ASP A 118 -7.68 15.82 -4.79
CA ASP A 118 -7.23 17.09 -4.21
C ASP A 118 -5.74 17.05 -3.80
N LEU A 119 -4.99 16.03 -4.25
CA LEU A 119 -3.56 15.92 -3.94
C LEU A 119 -2.79 17.12 -4.49
N PRO A 120 -2.09 17.91 -3.65
CA PRO A 120 -1.33 19.07 -4.11
C PRO A 120 -0.26 18.69 -5.14
N ASP A 121 -0.05 19.52 -6.16
CA ASP A 121 0.90 19.24 -7.23
C ASP A 121 2.33 19.01 -6.71
N ASP A 122 2.76 19.76 -5.70
CA ASP A 122 4.08 19.58 -5.06
C ASP A 122 4.20 18.21 -4.39
N THR A 123 3.14 17.74 -3.73
CA THR A 123 3.08 16.40 -3.12
C THR A 123 3.08 15.31 -4.20
N ARG A 124 2.34 15.52 -5.29
CA ARG A 124 2.31 14.59 -6.42
C ARG A 124 3.69 14.48 -7.08
N LEU A 125 4.37 15.60 -7.28
CA LEU A 125 5.74 15.64 -7.82
C LEU A 125 6.72 14.94 -6.88
N TRP A 126 6.68 15.26 -5.59
CA TRP A 126 7.48 14.61 -4.56
C TRP A 126 7.31 13.08 -4.60
N ALA A 127 6.06 12.59 -4.62
CA ALA A 127 5.77 11.17 -4.64
C ALA A 127 6.30 10.47 -5.90
N ALA A 128 6.17 11.12 -7.07
CA ALA A 128 6.70 10.61 -8.33
C ALA A 128 8.23 10.50 -8.31
N LEU A 129 8.93 11.52 -7.78
CA LEU A 129 10.39 11.51 -7.63
C LEU A 129 10.84 10.40 -6.67
N GLN A 130 10.13 10.24 -5.54
CA GLN A 130 10.42 9.17 -4.59
C GLN A 130 10.20 7.79 -5.21
N ALA A 131 9.14 7.59 -5.99
CA ALA A 131 8.90 6.32 -6.69
C ALA A 131 10.06 5.93 -7.61
N VAL A 132 10.68 6.89 -8.30
CA VAL A 132 11.86 6.65 -9.13
C VAL A 132 13.09 6.32 -8.29
N GLY A 133 13.26 6.97 -7.13
CA GLY A 133 14.36 6.73 -6.20
C GLY A 133 14.27 5.42 -5.38
N GLY A 134 13.36 4.51 -5.71
CA GLY A 134 13.16 3.25 -4.97
C GLY A 134 11.98 3.27 -3.99
N GLY A 135 11.16 4.33 -4.02
CA GLY A 135 9.95 4.50 -3.21
C GLY A 135 10.23 4.70 -1.73
N THR A 136 9.17 4.61 -0.91
CA THR A 136 9.26 4.60 0.56
C THR A 136 10.11 3.47 1.14
N TRP A 137 10.45 2.48 0.31
CA TRP A 137 11.20 1.27 0.68
C TRP A 137 12.70 1.41 0.44
N GLY A 138 13.12 2.34 -0.42
CA GLY A 138 14.53 2.67 -0.69
C GLY A 138 15.15 3.64 0.33
N GLY A 139 14.46 3.94 1.43
CA GLY A 139 14.92 4.87 2.47
C GLY A 139 14.41 6.30 2.34
N CYS A 140 13.44 6.56 1.46
CA CYS A 140 12.88 7.89 1.21
C CYS A 140 13.92 8.95 0.80
N VAL A 141 15.03 8.53 0.18
CA VAL A 141 16.08 9.41 -0.33
C VAL A 141 15.92 9.53 -1.85
N TYR A 142 16.00 10.75 -2.37
CA TYR A 142 16.06 10.95 -3.82
C TYR A 142 17.30 10.27 -4.38
N ASP A 143 17.13 9.49 -5.44
CA ASP A 143 18.22 9.05 -6.31
C ASP A 143 18.29 10.01 -7.50
N PRO A 144 19.18 11.03 -7.47
CA PRO A 144 19.21 12.05 -8.51
C PRO A 144 19.58 11.45 -9.87
N ASP A 145 20.42 10.42 -9.89
CA ASP A 145 20.89 9.79 -11.14
C ASP A 145 19.74 9.01 -11.80
N ALA A 146 18.99 8.22 -11.03
CA ALA A 146 17.82 7.51 -11.54
C ALA A 146 16.72 8.47 -12.02
N ILE A 147 16.50 9.57 -11.29
CA ILE A 147 15.54 10.62 -11.66
C ILE A 147 15.94 11.27 -12.99
N LEU A 148 17.20 11.72 -13.10
CA LEU A 148 17.71 12.37 -14.31
C LEU A 148 17.64 11.42 -15.51
N ALA A 149 18.06 10.16 -15.34
CA ALA A 149 18.01 9.15 -16.39
C ALA A 149 16.56 8.91 -16.89
N THR A 150 15.59 8.88 -15.96
CA THR A 150 14.17 8.71 -16.29
C THR A 150 13.63 9.92 -17.07
N LEU A 151 13.97 11.14 -16.66
CA LEU A 151 13.57 12.36 -17.36
C LEU A 151 14.18 12.43 -18.77
N GLU A 152 15.45 12.05 -18.93
CA GLU A 152 16.11 12.01 -20.24
C GLU A 152 15.52 10.95 -21.17
N ALA A 153 15.20 9.76 -20.65
CA ALA A 153 14.49 8.73 -21.40
C ALA A 153 13.12 9.23 -21.87
N GLY A 154 12.35 9.89 -20.99
CA GLY A 154 11.06 10.50 -21.33
C GLY A 154 11.18 11.60 -22.41
N ARG A 155 12.20 12.46 -22.31
CA ARG A 155 12.48 13.49 -23.32
C ARG A 155 12.78 12.90 -24.69
N ARG A 156 13.59 11.85 -24.75
CA ARG A 156 13.91 11.12 -26.01
C ARG A 156 12.68 10.45 -26.60
N ALA A 157 11.86 9.79 -25.78
CA ALA A 157 10.65 9.12 -26.24
C ALA A 157 9.62 10.10 -26.83
N ARG A 158 9.46 11.29 -26.23
CA ARG A 158 8.58 12.35 -26.77
C ARG A 158 9.06 12.89 -28.11
N TRP A 159 10.38 13.08 -28.27
CA TRP A 159 10.95 13.64 -29.50
C TRP A 159 10.97 12.64 -30.67
N ASN A 160 11.18 11.35 -30.41
CA ASN A 160 11.18 10.31 -31.43
C ASN A 160 9.78 9.88 -31.90
N GLY A 161 8.73 10.33 -31.21
CA GLY A 161 7.32 10.13 -31.61
C GLY A 161 6.66 11.35 -32.25
N SER A 162 7.44 12.41 -32.50
CA SER A 162 7.02 13.66 -33.18
C SER A 162 7.36 13.63 -34.67
#